data_AF-A0A350PCN4-F1
#
_entry.id   AF-A0A350PCN4-F1
#
_cell.length_a   1.000
_cell.length_b   1.000
_cell.length_c   1.000
_cell.angle_alpha   90.00
_cell.angle_beta   90.00
_cell.angle_gamma   90.00
#
_symmetry.space_group_name_H-M   'P 1'
#
loop_
_entity.id
_entity.type
_entity.pdbx_description
1 polymer ?
#
loop_
_entity_poly.entity_id
_entity_poly.type
_entity_poly.pdbx_seq_one_letter_code
_entity_poly.pdbx_strand_id
1 'polypeptide(L)'
;MWKVLTTIFMGFICANSIFAQPVLTPKNLALGGGGTTYITDFNANFYNPANLLINDRARVVDIGFLSSGSFFNGVLNFEDLNDQKDNYLRYFNKFESGEFSASQAERDLIIDTHYKRDRLSSFHQARFDATTFGVNWISNNKAYSIASRTRVGSSFETGRNWYTDQLVVNDGISISNQDIVHRYQVLHEFSIGYSESVKLINGLSSRLDNFLIGIAPKFILAGPYQNIEWRNNYNQQNGSTEINRAQVFNYQSAGNLSAATQAYLSGTTANQATDMSLESFQDELTNIHGFGIGVDVGFTYLLTFGSDLSTLNSNRQRTQNSLRLSF
;
A
#
# COMPACT_ATOMS: atom_id res chain seq x y z
N MET A 1 -18.44 -23.53 -12.37
CA MET A 1 -19.24 -22.29 -12.53
C MET A 1 -18.52 -21.04 -12.01
N TRP A 2 -17.88 -21.07 -10.83
CA TRP A 2 -17.08 -19.93 -10.32
C TRP A 2 -15.97 -19.48 -11.28
N LYS A 3 -15.19 -20.42 -11.83
CA LYS A 3 -14.10 -20.13 -12.79
C LYS A 3 -14.56 -19.37 -14.03
N VAL A 4 -15.74 -19.69 -14.57
CA VAL A 4 -16.31 -19.04 -15.75
C VAL A 4 -16.79 -17.62 -15.42
N LEU A 5 -17.35 -17.40 -14.22
CA LEU A 5 -17.75 -16.07 -13.78
C LEU A 5 -16.54 -15.15 -13.57
N THR A 6 -15.45 -15.64 -12.97
CA THR A 6 -14.21 -14.85 -12.82
C THR A 6 -13.55 -14.53 -14.16
N THR A 7 -13.54 -15.47 -15.13
CA THR A 7 -12.97 -15.22 -16.46
C THR A 7 -13.83 -14.27 -17.30
N ILE A 8 -15.17 -14.32 -17.18
CA ILE A 8 -16.06 -13.37 -17.85
C ILE A 8 -15.96 -11.98 -17.20
N PHE A 9 -15.78 -11.90 -15.88
CA PHE A 9 -15.62 -10.63 -15.16
C PHE A 9 -14.24 -9.99 -15.39
N MET A 10 -13.17 -10.78 -15.55
CA MET A 10 -11.84 -10.28 -15.99
C MET A 10 -11.81 -9.94 -17.48
N GLY A 11 -12.48 -10.72 -18.34
CA GLY A 11 -12.48 -10.51 -19.79
C GLY A 11 -13.15 -9.20 -20.23
N PHE A 12 -14.07 -8.66 -19.44
CA PHE A 12 -14.67 -7.34 -19.67
C PHE A 12 -13.78 -6.15 -19.28
N ILE A 13 -12.63 -6.38 -18.63
CA ILE A 13 -11.72 -5.31 -18.17
C ILE A 13 -10.65 -4.98 -19.24
N CYS A 14 -10.49 -5.81 -20.27
CA CYS A 14 -9.43 -5.63 -21.28
C CYS A 14 -9.77 -4.69 -22.45
N ALA A 15 -10.93 -4.03 -22.46
CA ALA A 15 -11.26 -3.08 -23.51
C ALA A 15 -12.16 -1.99 -22.97
N ASN A 16 -11.56 -0.93 -22.43
CA ASN A 16 -12.01 0.47 -22.50
C ASN A 16 -11.09 1.30 -21.61
N SER A 17 -10.68 2.47 -22.08
CA SER A 17 -9.95 3.47 -21.31
C SER A 17 -10.85 4.00 -20.19
N ILE A 18 -10.97 3.26 -19.10
CA ILE A 18 -11.66 3.69 -17.89
C ILE A 18 -10.68 4.57 -17.13
N PHE A 19 -10.87 5.90 -17.25
CA PHE A 19 -10.31 6.84 -16.28
C PHE A 19 -11.01 6.63 -14.94
N ALA A 20 -10.54 5.65 -14.17
CA ALA A 20 -10.95 5.46 -12.78
C ALA A 20 -10.32 6.60 -11.94
N GLN A 21 -11.16 7.38 -11.27
CA GLN A 21 -10.73 8.41 -10.33
C GLN A 21 -9.89 7.80 -9.20
N PRO A 22 -8.74 8.39 -8.83
CA PRO A 22 -7.82 7.79 -7.88
C PRO A 22 -8.34 7.92 -6.45
N VAL A 23 -8.37 6.82 -5.69
CA VAL A 23 -8.42 6.88 -4.21
C VAL A 23 -7.00 6.66 -3.64
N LEU A 24 -6.04 7.34 -4.26
CA LEU A 24 -4.79 7.84 -3.68
C LEU A 24 -4.43 9.09 -4.48
N THR A 25 -4.91 10.26 -4.05
CA THR A 25 -4.51 11.52 -4.67
C THR A 25 -3.10 11.90 -4.20
N PRO A 26 -2.31 12.65 -5.00
CA PRO A 26 -1.06 13.25 -4.53
C PRO A 26 -1.23 14.00 -3.21
N LYS A 27 -2.43 14.51 -2.92
CA LYS A 27 -2.81 15.15 -1.66
C LYS A 27 -2.84 14.20 -0.46
N ASN A 28 -3.34 12.96 -0.62
CA ASN A 28 -3.36 11.96 0.46
C ASN A 28 -1.97 11.34 0.69
N LEU A 29 -1.14 11.28 -0.36
CA LEU A 29 0.23 10.78 -0.32
C LEU A 29 1.22 11.81 0.24
N ALA A 30 1.07 13.08 -0.12
CA ALA A 30 1.88 14.19 0.40
C ALA A 30 1.63 14.47 1.90
N LEU A 31 0.50 14.01 2.45
CA LEU A 31 0.13 14.15 3.86
C LEU A 31 0.54 12.96 4.73
N GLY A 32 1.46 12.09 4.26
CA GLY A 32 2.19 11.14 5.12
C GLY A 32 1.32 10.19 5.96
N GLY A 33 0.12 9.81 5.49
CA GLY A 33 -0.85 9.01 6.26
C GLY A 33 -2.28 9.57 6.28
N GLY A 34 -2.56 10.71 5.64
CA GLY A 34 -3.86 11.40 5.64
C GLY A 34 -5.08 10.64 5.06
N GLY A 35 -4.92 9.39 4.62
CA GLY A 35 -6.05 8.53 4.22
C GLY A 35 -7.09 8.34 5.34
N THR A 36 -6.67 8.36 6.61
CA THR A 36 -7.54 8.22 7.79
C THR A 36 -8.55 9.36 7.96
N THR A 37 -8.28 10.54 7.40
CA THR A 37 -9.07 11.76 7.65
C THR A 37 -9.96 12.16 6.46
N TYR A 38 -9.55 11.80 5.24
CA TYR A 38 -10.19 12.26 4.01
C TYR A 38 -10.85 11.16 3.19
N ILE A 39 -10.55 9.88 3.46
CA ILE A 39 -11.25 8.77 2.79
C ILE A 39 -12.61 8.61 3.46
N THR A 40 -13.66 8.85 2.68
CA THR A 40 -15.07 8.66 3.03
C THR A 40 -15.65 7.50 2.23
N ASP A 41 -16.97 7.32 2.31
CA ASP A 41 -17.73 6.31 1.57
C ASP A 41 -17.30 4.88 1.92
N PHE A 42 -17.69 3.90 1.13
CA PHE A 42 -17.39 2.49 1.39
C PHE A 42 -15.88 2.18 1.47
N ASN A 43 -15.01 3.05 0.94
CA ASN A 43 -13.56 2.91 1.07
C ASN A 43 -13.07 3.19 2.51
N ALA A 44 -13.82 3.97 3.29
CA ALA A 44 -13.50 4.28 4.68
C ALA A 44 -13.44 3.02 5.56
N ASN A 45 -14.16 1.95 5.19
CA ASN A 45 -14.09 0.62 5.82
C ASN A 45 -12.65 0.13 6.02
N PHE A 46 -11.75 0.52 5.12
CA PHE A 46 -10.41 -0.03 5.07
C PHE A 46 -9.32 0.88 5.66
N TYR A 47 -9.70 2.04 6.19
CA TYR A 47 -8.77 3.06 6.70
C TYR A 47 -9.25 3.65 8.02
N ASN A 48 -10.48 4.15 8.05
CA ASN A 48 -11.12 4.70 9.25
C ASN A 48 -12.65 4.60 9.09
N PRO A 49 -13.31 3.59 9.69
CA PRO A 49 -14.74 3.41 9.55
C PRO A 49 -15.57 4.55 10.13
N ALA A 50 -15.06 5.39 11.04
CA ALA A 50 -15.82 6.55 11.52
C ALA A 50 -16.22 7.50 10.38
N ASN A 51 -15.39 7.59 9.33
CA ASN A 51 -15.65 8.44 8.18
C ASN A 51 -16.78 7.96 7.28
N LEU A 52 -17.35 6.77 7.51
CA LEU A 52 -18.53 6.28 6.76
C LEU A 52 -19.73 7.23 6.88
N LEU A 53 -19.84 7.96 7.98
CA LEU A 53 -20.90 8.94 8.22
C LEU A 53 -20.60 10.33 7.63
N ILE A 54 -19.34 10.59 7.25
CA ILE A 54 -18.95 11.86 6.65
C ILE A 54 -19.35 11.85 5.19
N ASN A 55 -20.09 12.88 4.78
CA ASN A 55 -20.59 12.98 3.42
C ASN A 55 -20.27 14.35 2.82
N ASP A 56 -19.36 14.34 1.85
CA ASP A 56 -18.99 15.54 1.10
C ASP A 56 -20.03 15.88 0.01
N ARG A 57 -21.04 15.03 -0.17
CA ARG A 57 -22.16 15.20 -1.12
C ARG A 57 -23.47 14.83 -0.42
N ALA A 58 -24.58 15.46 -0.80
CA ALA A 58 -25.90 15.12 -0.25
C ALA A 58 -26.40 13.80 -0.86
N ARG A 59 -26.03 12.66 -0.25
CA ARG A 59 -26.45 11.31 -0.65
C ARG A 59 -26.77 10.45 0.56
N VAL A 60 -27.65 9.48 0.37
CA VAL A 60 -28.05 8.51 1.42
C VAL A 60 -27.40 7.16 1.16
N VAL A 61 -27.28 6.79 -0.11
CA VAL A 61 -26.62 5.56 -0.55
C VAL A 61 -25.49 5.95 -1.49
N ASP A 62 -24.34 5.31 -1.32
CA ASP A 62 -23.24 5.33 -2.26
C ASP A 62 -22.96 3.91 -2.74
N ILE A 63 -22.86 3.71 -4.04
CA ILE A 63 -22.54 2.42 -4.66
C ILE A 63 -21.41 2.68 -5.63
N GLY A 64 -20.32 1.92 -5.49
CA GLY A 64 -19.19 1.99 -6.39
C GLY A 64 -18.74 0.61 -6.82
N PHE A 65 -18.25 0.57 -8.05
CA PHE A 65 -17.60 -0.59 -8.63
C PHE A 65 -16.25 -0.14 -9.17
N LEU A 66 -15.25 -1.02 -9.09
CA LEU A 66 -13.95 -0.84 -9.73
C LEU A 66 -13.30 0.53 -9.48
N SER A 67 -13.13 0.89 -8.21
CA SER A 67 -12.31 2.04 -7.83
C SER A 67 -10.89 1.57 -7.54
N SER A 68 -9.88 2.20 -8.14
CA SER A 68 -8.49 1.81 -7.94
C SER A 68 -7.59 3.00 -7.59
N GLY A 69 -6.42 2.67 -7.04
CA GLY A 69 -5.35 3.60 -6.77
C GLY A 69 -4.02 2.89 -6.87
N SER A 70 -3.01 3.58 -7.37
CA SER A 70 -1.63 3.11 -7.34
C SER A 70 -0.72 4.14 -6.71
N PHE A 71 0.36 3.66 -6.11
CA PHE A 71 1.47 4.46 -5.65
C PHE A 71 2.75 3.86 -6.22
N PHE A 72 3.64 4.72 -6.70
CA PHE A 72 4.93 4.29 -7.19
C PHE A 72 6.05 5.25 -6.79
N ASN A 73 7.06 4.69 -6.14
CA ASN A 73 8.35 5.32 -5.88
C ASN A 73 9.43 4.33 -6.35
N GLY A 74 9.78 4.41 -7.63
CA GLY A 74 10.74 3.52 -8.28
C GLY A 74 12.20 3.89 -8.00
N VAL A 75 13.10 2.94 -8.26
CA VAL A 75 14.56 3.15 -8.30
C VAL A 75 14.94 4.04 -9.49
N LEU A 76 14.33 3.80 -10.64
CA LEU A 76 14.41 4.64 -11.83
C LEU A 76 12.99 5.10 -12.20
N ASN A 77 12.91 6.21 -12.94
CA ASN A 77 11.69 6.67 -13.57
C ASN A 77 11.96 6.91 -15.05
N PHE A 78 10.98 6.56 -15.88
CA PHE A 78 11.06 6.67 -17.32
C PHE A 78 10.04 7.69 -17.82
N GLU A 79 10.42 8.45 -18.85
CA GLU A 79 9.52 9.43 -19.49
C GLU A 79 8.48 8.74 -20.39
N ASP A 80 8.85 7.63 -21.04
CA ASP A 80 7.92 6.82 -21.81
C ASP A 80 6.93 6.10 -20.88
N LEU A 81 5.65 6.17 -21.24
CA LEU A 81 4.56 5.64 -20.42
C LEU A 81 4.58 4.12 -20.35
N ASN A 82 4.96 3.43 -21.43
CA ASN A 82 5.01 1.97 -21.45
C ASN A 82 6.21 1.49 -20.63
N ASP A 83 7.37 2.11 -20.81
CA ASP A 83 8.56 1.79 -20.00
C ASP A 83 8.30 2.03 -18.51
N GLN A 84 7.63 3.14 -18.17
CA GLN A 84 7.28 3.44 -16.78
C GLN A 84 6.22 2.48 -16.21
N LYS A 85 5.27 2.03 -17.04
CA LYS A 85 4.30 0.99 -16.66
C LYS A 85 5.01 -0.35 -16.42
N ASP A 86 5.93 -0.75 -17.28
CA ASP A 86 6.66 -2.01 -17.14
C ASP A 86 7.58 -1.96 -15.92
N ASN A 87 8.25 -0.83 -15.69
CA ASN A 87 8.99 -0.55 -14.45
C ASN A 87 8.12 -0.67 -13.19
N TYR A 88 6.88 -0.16 -13.22
CA TYR A 88 5.92 -0.34 -12.13
C TYR A 88 5.54 -1.82 -11.92
N LEU A 89 5.26 -2.56 -13.00
CA LEU A 89 4.85 -3.96 -12.93
C LEU A 89 5.97 -4.89 -12.44
N ARG A 90 7.23 -4.56 -12.69
CA ARG A 90 8.41 -5.29 -12.18
C ARG A 90 8.46 -5.40 -10.66
N TYR A 91 7.79 -4.52 -9.92
CA TYR A 91 7.73 -4.61 -8.46
C TYR A 91 6.82 -5.75 -7.97
N PHE A 92 5.97 -6.28 -8.85
CA PHE A 92 5.01 -7.35 -8.52
C PHE A 92 5.28 -8.64 -9.28
N ASN A 93 5.91 -8.57 -10.46
CA ASN A 93 6.30 -9.74 -11.22
C ASN A 93 7.41 -10.53 -10.53
N LYS A 94 7.46 -11.84 -10.81
CA LYS A 94 8.59 -12.67 -10.42
C LYS A 94 9.87 -12.21 -11.12
N PHE A 95 11.01 -12.43 -10.46
CA PHE A 95 12.32 -12.15 -11.05
C PHE A 95 12.60 -13.08 -12.23
N GLU A 96 13.05 -12.51 -13.36
CA GLU A 96 13.56 -13.26 -14.50
C GLU A 96 15.01 -12.86 -14.81
N SER A 97 15.89 -13.86 -14.90
CA SER A 97 17.31 -13.63 -15.14
C SER A 97 17.55 -13.01 -16.52
N GLY A 98 18.24 -11.88 -16.56
CA GLY A 98 18.58 -11.17 -17.80
C GLY A 98 17.50 -10.20 -18.29
N GLU A 99 16.37 -10.08 -17.58
CA GLU A 99 15.29 -9.16 -17.94
C GLU A 99 15.68 -7.67 -17.77
N PHE A 100 16.64 -7.40 -16.87
CA PHE A 100 17.16 -6.06 -16.65
C PHE A 100 18.64 -6.05 -16.29
N SER A 101 19.39 -5.15 -16.91
CA SER A 101 20.76 -4.83 -16.54
C SER A 101 20.93 -3.31 -16.57
N ALA A 102 21.19 -2.71 -15.41
CA ALA A 102 21.45 -1.28 -15.32
C ALA A 102 22.82 -0.96 -15.95
N SER A 103 22.80 -0.09 -16.97
CA SER A 103 23.96 0.56 -17.55
C SER A 103 24.71 1.41 -16.51
N GLN A 104 25.96 1.78 -16.79
CA GLN A 104 26.72 2.63 -15.88
C GLN A 104 26.03 3.99 -15.66
N ALA A 105 25.46 4.59 -16.72
CA ALA A 105 24.74 5.86 -16.62
C ALA A 105 23.49 5.75 -15.71
N GLU A 106 22.75 4.63 -15.77
CA GLU A 106 21.63 4.38 -14.87
C GLU A 106 22.08 4.17 -13.43
N ARG A 107 23.19 3.45 -13.20
CA ARG A 107 23.77 3.29 -11.87
C ARG A 107 24.19 4.63 -11.28
N ASP A 108 24.87 5.47 -12.06
CA ASP A 108 25.28 6.81 -11.63
C ASP A 108 24.06 7.68 -11.31
N LEU A 109 22.99 7.61 -12.11
CA LEU A 109 21.72 8.29 -11.86
C LEU A 109 21.04 7.80 -10.57
N ILE A 110 21.05 6.49 -10.30
CA ILE A 110 20.52 5.91 -9.06
C ILE A 110 21.28 6.47 -7.85
N ILE A 111 22.62 6.49 -7.93
CA ILE A 111 23.47 7.03 -6.87
C ILE A 111 23.19 8.52 -6.63
N ASP A 112 23.18 9.35 -7.68
CA ASP A 112 22.94 10.79 -7.54
C ASP A 112 21.52 11.10 -7.04
N THR A 113 20.52 10.31 -7.44
CA THR A 113 19.13 10.56 -7.06
C THR A 113 18.84 10.14 -5.63
N HIS A 114 19.25 8.92 -5.26
CA HIS A 114 18.75 8.25 -4.06
C HIS A 114 19.75 8.18 -2.91
N TYR A 115 21.05 8.30 -3.21
CA TYR A 115 22.17 8.14 -2.27
C TYR A 115 22.97 9.44 -2.11
N LYS A 116 22.27 10.59 -2.08
CA LYS A 116 22.92 11.90 -1.89
C LYS A 116 23.68 11.95 -0.56
N ARG A 117 24.91 12.49 -0.60
CA ARG A 117 25.85 12.57 0.53
C ARG A 117 26.25 11.17 1.00
N ASP A 118 26.35 10.97 2.31
CA ASP A 118 26.79 9.71 2.93
C ASP A 118 25.63 8.74 3.22
N ARG A 119 24.51 8.87 2.48
CA ARG A 119 23.37 7.97 2.65
C ARG A 119 23.76 6.58 2.14
N LEU A 120 23.56 5.57 2.97
CA LEU A 120 23.96 4.19 2.69
C LEU A 120 22.82 3.30 2.15
N SER A 121 21.56 3.69 2.33
CA SER A 121 20.40 2.92 1.85
C SER A 121 19.33 3.81 1.20
N SER A 122 18.58 3.24 0.25
CA SER A 122 17.43 3.90 -0.39
C SER A 122 16.19 3.02 -0.29
N PHE A 123 15.02 3.65 -0.14
CA PHE A 123 13.73 2.97 -0.03
C PHE A 123 12.84 3.25 -1.23
N HIS A 124 12.27 2.19 -1.78
CA HIS A 124 11.42 2.19 -2.97
C HIS A 124 10.17 1.36 -2.70
N GLN A 125 9.05 1.72 -3.30
CA GLN A 125 7.80 0.99 -3.09
C GLN A 125 6.85 1.14 -4.27
N ALA A 126 6.10 0.07 -4.54
CA ALA A 126 4.96 0.06 -5.42
C ALA A 126 3.76 -0.50 -4.67
N ARG A 127 2.60 0.12 -4.84
CA ARG A 127 1.34 -0.35 -4.25
C ARG A 127 0.21 -0.19 -5.24
N PHE A 128 -0.66 -1.19 -5.27
CA PHE A 128 -1.90 -1.20 -6.01
C PHE A 128 -3.05 -1.52 -5.06
N ASP A 129 -4.13 -0.75 -5.13
CA ASP A 129 -5.39 -1.05 -4.45
C ASP A 129 -6.53 -0.99 -5.47
N ALA A 130 -7.43 -1.96 -5.42
CA ALA A 130 -8.64 -2.00 -6.24
C ALA A 130 -9.83 -2.45 -5.39
N THR A 131 -10.74 -1.52 -5.12
CA THR A 131 -12.05 -1.80 -4.56
C THR A 131 -12.98 -2.27 -5.69
N THR A 132 -13.27 -3.56 -5.71
CA THR A 132 -14.08 -4.18 -6.77
C THR A 132 -15.55 -3.81 -6.65
N PHE A 133 -16.05 -3.73 -5.41
CA PHE A 133 -17.42 -3.37 -5.09
C PHE A 133 -17.48 -2.70 -3.72
N GLY A 134 -18.36 -1.73 -3.57
CA GLY A 134 -18.68 -1.18 -2.26
C GLY A 134 -20.02 -0.47 -2.24
N VAL A 135 -20.70 -0.59 -1.10
CA VAL A 135 -21.94 0.11 -0.79
C VAL A 135 -21.78 0.77 0.57
N ASN A 136 -22.22 2.02 0.68
CA ASN A 136 -22.36 2.74 1.93
C ASN A 136 -23.79 3.29 2.03
N TRP A 137 -24.45 3.10 3.17
CA TRP A 137 -25.80 3.56 3.43
C TRP A 137 -25.86 4.33 4.74
N ILE A 138 -26.21 5.61 4.66
CA ILE A 138 -26.30 6.52 5.78
C ILE A 138 -27.77 6.76 6.13
N SER A 139 -28.15 6.45 7.37
CA SER A 139 -29.50 6.66 7.89
C SER A 139 -29.48 7.00 9.38
N ASN A 140 -30.23 8.01 9.79
CA ASN A 140 -30.44 8.38 11.20
C ASN A 140 -29.14 8.52 12.04
N ASN A 141 -28.14 9.26 11.53
CA ASN A 141 -26.82 9.44 12.13
C ASN A 141 -26.02 8.15 12.32
N LYS A 142 -26.34 7.13 11.52
CA LYS A 142 -25.62 5.87 11.43
C LYS A 142 -25.24 5.62 9.98
N ALA A 143 -24.14 4.92 9.75
CA ALA A 143 -23.72 4.46 8.45
C ALA A 143 -23.44 2.96 8.50
N TYR A 144 -23.83 2.26 7.45
CA TYR A 144 -23.58 0.84 7.24
C TYR A 144 -22.88 0.68 5.90
N SER A 145 -21.84 -0.14 5.84
CA SER A 145 -21.13 -0.35 4.59
C SER A 145 -20.68 -1.79 4.41
N ILE A 146 -20.62 -2.22 3.15
CA ILE A 146 -20.02 -3.47 2.73
C ILE A 146 -19.08 -3.14 1.58
N ALA A 147 -17.84 -3.60 1.62
CA ALA A 147 -16.87 -3.35 0.55
C ALA A 147 -15.90 -4.51 0.37
N SER A 148 -15.43 -4.71 -0.85
CA SER A 148 -14.37 -5.67 -1.19
C SER A 148 -13.21 -4.97 -1.88
N ARG A 149 -11.98 -5.22 -1.42
CA ARG A 149 -10.75 -4.60 -1.94
C ARG A 149 -9.66 -5.64 -2.14
N THR A 150 -8.98 -5.58 -3.28
CA THR A 150 -7.69 -6.23 -3.50
C THR A 150 -6.58 -5.20 -3.28
N ARG A 151 -5.54 -5.60 -2.56
CA ARG A 151 -4.38 -4.78 -2.21
C ARG A 151 -3.11 -5.58 -2.49
N VAL A 152 -2.21 -5.00 -3.26
CA VAL A 152 -0.87 -5.51 -3.51
C VAL A 152 0.14 -4.46 -3.12
N GLY A 153 1.14 -4.84 -2.33
CA GLY A 153 2.24 -3.96 -1.97
C GLY A 153 3.57 -4.66 -2.11
N SER A 154 4.56 -3.93 -2.60
CA SER A 154 5.95 -4.35 -2.69
C SER A 154 6.83 -3.18 -2.27
N SER A 155 7.75 -3.39 -1.33
CA SER A 155 8.73 -2.38 -0.95
C SER A 155 10.12 -2.96 -0.77
N PHE A 156 11.10 -2.20 -1.23
CA PHE A 156 12.50 -2.58 -1.22
C PHE A 156 13.33 -1.49 -0.55
N GLU A 157 14.22 -1.88 0.34
CA GLU A 157 15.34 -1.06 0.80
C GLU A 157 16.60 -1.69 0.26
N THR A 158 17.41 -0.93 -0.48
CA THR A 158 18.69 -1.42 -1.02
C THR A 158 19.85 -0.61 -0.48
N GLY A 159 20.98 -1.27 -0.27
CA GLY A 159 22.25 -0.64 0.07
C GLY A 159 22.93 -0.02 -1.16
N ARG A 160 23.71 1.04 -0.93
CA ARG A 160 24.41 1.80 -1.98
C ARG A 160 25.30 0.92 -2.85
N ASN A 161 25.93 -0.09 -2.26
CA ASN A 161 26.93 -0.92 -2.90
C ASN A 161 26.36 -2.07 -3.75
N TRP A 162 25.05 -2.06 -4.01
CA TRP A 162 24.45 -2.79 -5.12
C TRP A 162 24.64 -2.09 -6.47
N TYR A 163 24.89 -0.79 -6.46
CA TYR A 163 24.99 0.04 -7.68
C TYR A 163 26.41 0.57 -7.94
N THR A 164 27.28 0.57 -6.94
CA THR A 164 28.65 1.10 -7.05
C THR A 164 29.63 0.40 -6.10
N ASP A 165 30.88 0.26 -6.53
CA ASP A 165 31.97 -0.24 -5.68
C ASP A 165 32.62 0.87 -4.84
N GLN A 166 32.19 2.13 -5.02
CA GLN A 166 32.70 3.25 -4.22
C GLN A 166 32.28 3.10 -2.75
N LEU A 167 33.26 3.22 -1.85
CA LEU A 167 33.03 3.21 -0.41
C LEU A 167 32.62 4.61 0.07
N VAL A 168 31.72 4.65 1.06
CA VAL A 168 31.42 5.90 1.77
C VAL A 168 32.39 5.99 2.95
N VAL A 169 33.11 7.10 3.07
CA VAL A 169 34.06 7.32 4.17
C VAL A 169 33.43 8.26 5.16
N ASN A 170 33.16 7.76 6.38
CA ASN A 170 32.62 8.55 7.48
C ASN A 170 33.50 8.36 8.72
N ASP A 171 33.96 9.44 9.33
CA ASP A 171 34.82 9.43 10.52
C ASP A 171 36.05 8.48 10.42
N GLY A 172 36.66 8.42 9.23
CA GLY A 172 37.81 7.55 8.99
C GLY A 172 37.45 6.05 8.92
N ILE A 173 36.18 5.71 8.69
CA ILE A 173 35.72 4.35 8.42
C ILE A 173 35.16 4.32 7.00
N SER A 174 35.72 3.46 6.17
CA SER A 174 35.19 3.13 4.85
C SER A 174 34.08 2.09 4.99
N ILE A 175 32.90 2.40 4.47
CA ILE A 175 31.68 1.59 4.60
C ILE A 175 31.23 1.12 3.22
N SER A 176 30.97 -0.18 3.09
CA SER A 176 30.24 -0.79 1.97
C SER A 176 28.93 -1.39 2.50
N ASN A 177 27.79 -0.86 2.04
CA ASN A 177 26.47 -1.33 2.42
C ASN A 177 25.82 -2.13 1.28
N GLN A 178 25.60 -3.42 1.52
CA GLN A 178 24.90 -4.35 0.64
C GLN A 178 23.60 -4.87 1.25
N ASP A 179 22.96 -4.08 2.11
CA ASP A 179 21.65 -4.39 2.66
C ASP A 179 20.60 -4.63 1.56
N ILE A 180 19.71 -5.59 1.79
CA ILE A 180 18.46 -5.79 1.06
C ILE A 180 17.36 -6.03 2.08
N VAL A 181 16.33 -5.19 2.06
CA VAL A 181 15.05 -5.49 2.73
C VAL A 181 13.98 -5.53 1.67
N HIS A 182 13.20 -6.61 1.61
CA HIS A 182 12.09 -6.74 0.69
C HIS A 182 10.84 -7.20 1.42
N ARG A 183 9.75 -6.47 1.26
CA ARG A 183 8.43 -6.83 1.76
C ARG A 183 7.46 -6.88 0.60
N TYR A 184 6.69 -7.96 0.51
CA TYR A 184 5.64 -8.10 -0.49
C TYR A 184 4.44 -8.83 0.08
N GLN A 185 3.26 -8.39 -0.31
CA GLN A 185 2.01 -8.99 0.13
C GLN A 185 0.90 -8.79 -0.92
N VAL A 186 0.05 -9.81 -1.05
CA VAL A 186 -1.23 -9.75 -1.77
C VAL A 186 -2.34 -10.07 -0.78
N LEU A 187 -3.36 -9.20 -0.72
CA LEU A 187 -4.49 -9.36 0.19
C LEU A 187 -5.79 -9.04 -0.54
N HIS A 188 -6.81 -9.87 -0.33
CA HIS A 188 -8.20 -9.56 -0.68
C HIS A 188 -9.01 -9.41 0.60
N GLU A 189 -9.66 -8.28 0.77
CA GLU A 189 -10.28 -7.86 2.00
C GLU A 189 -11.78 -7.65 1.74
N PHE A 190 -12.62 -8.33 2.51
CA PHE A 190 -14.07 -8.12 2.55
C PHE A 190 -14.42 -7.50 3.88
N SER A 191 -14.97 -6.29 3.86
CA SER A 191 -15.22 -5.49 5.06
C SER A 191 -16.70 -5.18 5.20
N ILE A 192 -17.19 -5.24 6.44
CA ILE A 192 -18.53 -4.76 6.83
C ILE A 192 -18.32 -3.65 7.85
N GLY A 193 -18.72 -2.42 7.53
CA GLY A 193 -18.54 -1.26 8.38
C GLY A 193 -19.82 -0.78 9.04
N TYR A 194 -19.67 -0.24 10.24
CA TYR A 194 -20.67 0.52 10.98
C TYR A 194 -20.05 1.80 11.52
N SER A 195 -20.76 2.91 11.45
CA SER A 195 -20.37 4.17 12.09
C SER A 195 -21.57 4.89 12.67
N GLU A 196 -21.37 5.61 13.77
CA GLU A 196 -22.39 6.46 14.36
C GLU A 196 -21.81 7.71 15.03
N SER A 197 -22.65 8.73 15.17
CA SER A 197 -22.31 9.93 15.94
C SER A 197 -22.64 9.74 17.43
N VAL A 198 -21.64 9.94 18.30
CA VAL A 198 -21.78 9.82 19.75
C VAL A 198 -22.15 11.17 20.34
N LYS A 199 -23.37 11.28 20.86
CA LYS A 199 -23.91 12.55 21.40
C LYS A 199 -23.38 12.94 22.79
N LEU A 200 -22.72 12.02 23.51
CA LEU A 200 -22.36 12.19 24.93
C LEU A 200 -21.26 13.26 25.16
N ILE A 201 -20.33 13.43 24.21
CA ILE A 201 -19.24 14.43 24.28
C ILE A 201 -19.65 15.75 23.60
N ASN A 202 -20.58 15.70 22.64
CA ASN A 202 -21.10 16.88 21.93
C ASN A 202 -21.98 17.80 22.83
N GLY A 203 -22.21 17.44 24.08
CA GLY A 203 -22.91 18.27 25.08
C GLY A 203 -22.00 19.20 25.88
N LEU A 204 -20.67 19.02 25.81
CA LEU A 204 -19.67 19.83 26.54
C LEU A 204 -18.93 20.84 25.66
N SER A 205 -19.06 20.72 24.34
CA SER A 205 -18.51 21.66 23.35
C SER A 205 -19.62 22.30 22.54
N SER A 206 -19.32 23.42 21.86
CA SER A 206 -20.28 24.17 21.08
C SER A 206 -21.03 23.27 20.08
N ARG A 207 -22.30 23.60 19.79
CA ARG A 207 -23.27 22.81 18.98
C ARG A 207 -22.82 22.43 17.54
N LEU A 208 -21.57 22.67 17.16
CA LEU A 208 -20.99 22.48 15.83
C LEU A 208 -20.00 21.31 15.73
N ASP A 209 -19.75 20.62 16.86
CA ASP A 209 -18.75 19.57 16.96
C ASP A 209 -19.41 18.19 16.92
N ASN A 210 -18.94 17.32 16.03
CA ASN A 210 -19.43 15.95 15.89
C ASN A 210 -18.32 14.94 16.14
N PHE A 211 -18.47 14.16 17.21
CA PHE A 211 -17.67 12.96 17.43
C PHE A 211 -18.32 11.74 16.76
N LEU A 212 -17.54 11.05 15.94
CA LEU A 212 -17.93 9.86 15.19
C LEU A 212 -17.08 8.68 15.64
N ILE A 213 -17.73 7.54 15.83
CA ILE A 213 -17.08 6.26 16.07
C ILE A 213 -17.44 5.31 14.94
N GLY A 214 -16.50 4.46 14.54
CA GLY A 214 -16.77 3.40 13.59
C GLY A 214 -16.02 2.13 13.90
N ILE A 215 -16.59 1.02 13.46
CA ILE A 215 -15.99 -0.31 13.50
C ILE A 215 -16.22 -1.00 12.16
N ALA A 216 -15.20 -1.67 11.65
CA ALA A 216 -15.26 -2.43 10.41
C ALA A 216 -14.55 -3.78 10.59
N PRO A 217 -15.26 -4.84 11.01
CA PRO A 217 -14.77 -6.19 10.87
C PRO A 217 -14.46 -6.53 9.39
N LYS A 218 -13.40 -7.29 9.20
CA LYS A 218 -12.88 -7.70 7.91
C LYS A 218 -12.56 -9.18 7.90
N PHE A 219 -12.90 -9.81 6.78
CA PHE A 219 -12.39 -11.11 6.40
C PHE A 219 -11.32 -10.92 5.31
N ILE A 220 -10.19 -11.61 5.48
CA ILE A 220 -9.01 -11.44 4.65
C ILE A 220 -8.70 -12.79 3.99
N LEU A 221 -8.63 -12.78 2.66
CA LEU A 221 -8.00 -13.83 1.87
C LEU A 221 -6.56 -13.38 1.60
N ALA A 222 -5.59 -14.08 2.17
CA ALA A 222 -4.19 -13.77 1.99
C ALA A 222 -3.64 -14.53 0.77
N GLY A 223 -3.04 -13.81 -0.17
CA GLY A 223 -2.19 -14.37 -1.21
C GLY A 223 -0.76 -14.54 -0.69
N PRO A 224 0.26 -14.46 -1.56
CA PRO A 224 1.64 -14.63 -1.13
C PRO A 224 2.10 -13.49 -0.22
N TYR A 225 3.02 -13.85 0.66
CA TYR A 225 3.65 -12.94 1.60
C TYR A 225 5.15 -13.22 1.66
N GLN A 226 5.95 -12.15 1.72
CA GLN A 226 7.35 -12.23 2.12
C GLN A 226 7.78 -10.99 2.90
N ASN A 227 8.70 -11.24 3.82
CA ASN A 227 9.47 -10.26 4.54
C ASN A 227 10.90 -10.79 4.65
N ILE A 228 11.78 -10.22 3.85
CA ILE A 228 13.20 -10.55 3.77
C ILE A 228 13.96 -9.36 4.34
N GLU A 229 14.90 -9.65 5.22
CA GLU A 229 15.89 -8.70 5.68
C GLU A 229 17.26 -9.36 5.65
N TRP A 230 18.08 -8.93 4.71
CA TRP A 230 19.49 -9.25 4.63
C TRP A 230 20.28 -7.98 4.88
N ARG A 231 20.76 -7.79 6.11
CA ARG A 231 21.66 -6.69 6.45
C ARG A 231 23.09 -7.18 6.26
N ASN A 232 23.88 -6.53 5.43
CA ASN A 232 25.23 -6.95 5.07
C ASN A 232 26.12 -5.72 4.85
N ASN A 233 26.91 -5.40 5.87
CA ASN A 233 27.78 -4.23 5.88
C ASN A 233 29.24 -4.65 6.05
N TYR A 234 30.13 -3.97 5.34
CA TYR A 234 31.57 -4.10 5.49
C TYR A 234 32.14 -2.76 5.93
N ASN A 235 32.91 -2.78 7.00
CA ASN A 235 33.55 -1.61 7.57
C ASN A 235 35.06 -1.82 7.61
N GLN A 236 35.81 -0.82 7.16
CA GLN A 236 37.26 -0.83 7.20
C GLN A 236 37.75 0.49 7.81
N GLN A 237 38.49 0.41 8.91
CA GLN A 237 39.08 1.59 9.54
C GLN A 237 40.24 2.12 8.68
N ASN A 238 40.39 3.45 8.61
CA ASN A 238 41.43 4.08 7.81
C ASN A 238 42.83 3.64 8.28
N GLY A 239 43.67 3.21 7.35
CA GLY A 239 44.98 2.65 7.62
C GLY A 239 44.98 1.18 8.10
N SER A 240 43.81 0.56 8.31
CA SER A 240 43.70 -0.88 8.57
C SER A 240 43.53 -1.66 7.28
N THR A 241 44.09 -2.86 7.22
CA THR A 241 43.83 -3.85 6.17
C THR A 241 42.70 -4.83 6.54
N GLU A 242 42.18 -4.74 7.76
CA GLU A 242 41.11 -5.60 8.25
C GLU A 242 39.74 -5.08 7.80
N ILE A 243 38.95 -5.96 7.19
CA ILE A 243 37.58 -5.69 6.79
C ILE A 243 36.64 -6.40 7.76
N ASN A 244 35.92 -5.61 8.56
CA ASN A 244 34.91 -6.11 9.48
C ASN A 244 33.59 -6.28 8.76
N ARG A 245 33.13 -7.52 8.63
CA ARG A 245 31.83 -7.84 8.03
C ARG A 245 30.78 -8.09 9.11
N ALA A 246 29.68 -7.35 9.06
CA ALA A 246 28.51 -7.57 9.89
C ALA A 246 27.34 -8.05 9.02
N GLN A 247 26.81 -9.24 9.31
CA GLN A 247 25.70 -9.82 8.56
C GLN A 247 24.57 -10.29 9.49
N VAL A 248 23.33 -9.97 9.11
CA VAL A 248 22.10 -10.54 9.67
C VAL A 248 21.20 -10.96 8.52
N PHE A 249 20.57 -12.14 8.63
CA PHE A 249 19.59 -12.61 7.65
C PHE A 249 18.33 -13.11 8.36
N ASN A 250 17.20 -12.51 8.04
CA ASN A 250 15.87 -12.90 8.47
C ASN A 250 14.98 -13.09 7.25
N TYR A 251 14.24 -14.18 7.22
CA TYR A 251 13.32 -14.49 6.13
C TYR A 251 12.04 -15.10 6.66
N GLN A 252 10.91 -14.50 6.29
CA GLN A 252 9.57 -15.01 6.56
C GLN A 252 8.78 -14.96 5.27
N SER A 253 8.09 -16.04 4.94
CA SER A 253 7.20 -16.07 3.79
C SER A 253 6.01 -16.99 4.01
N ALA A 254 5.00 -16.83 3.16
CA ALA A 254 3.87 -17.75 3.05
C ALA A 254 3.49 -17.95 1.58
N GLY A 255 2.85 -19.08 1.29
CA GLY A 255 2.38 -19.43 -0.04
C GLY A 255 3.50 -19.88 -0.97
N ASN A 256 3.40 -19.54 -2.23
CA ASN A 256 4.32 -19.99 -3.27
C ASN A 256 5.76 -19.45 -3.12
N LEU A 257 5.96 -18.29 -2.46
CA LEU A 257 7.28 -17.78 -2.09
C LEU A 257 8.00 -18.71 -1.10
N SER A 258 7.26 -19.36 -0.20
CA SER A 258 7.80 -20.40 0.67
C SER A 258 8.13 -21.67 -0.11
N ALA A 259 7.28 -22.05 -1.08
CA ALA A 259 7.54 -23.19 -1.95
C ALA A 259 8.82 -23.00 -2.78
N ALA A 260 9.01 -21.80 -3.37
CA ALA A 260 10.23 -21.44 -4.08
C ALA A 260 11.46 -21.55 -3.17
N THR A 261 11.38 -21.00 -1.95
CA THR A 261 12.49 -21.07 -0.99
C THR A 261 12.80 -22.51 -0.59
N GLN A 262 11.78 -23.33 -0.34
CA GLN A 262 11.97 -24.74 0.00
C GLN A 262 12.60 -25.52 -1.15
N ALA A 263 12.20 -25.24 -2.40
CA ALA A 263 12.81 -25.85 -3.57
C ALA A 263 14.31 -25.50 -3.65
N TYR A 264 14.65 -24.20 -3.50
CA TYR A 264 16.04 -23.74 -3.47
C TYR A 264 16.85 -24.42 -2.36
N LEU A 265 16.32 -24.46 -1.14
CA LEU A 265 16.98 -25.13 0.00
C LEU A 265 17.11 -26.65 -0.19
N SER A 266 16.28 -27.25 -1.05
CA SER A 266 16.33 -28.68 -1.41
C SER A 266 17.31 -28.97 -2.56
N GLY A 267 18.05 -27.96 -3.03
CA GLY A 267 19.14 -28.12 -4.01
C GLY A 267 18.80 -27.72 -5.45
N THR A 268 17.63 -27.13 -5.72
CA THR A 268 17.38 -26.51 -7.03
C THR A 268 18.09 -25.16 -7.14
N THR A 269 18.42 -24.74 -8.36
CA THR A 269 18.97 -23.39 -8.57
C THR A 269 17.90 -22.33 -8.30
N ALA A 270 18.30 -21.11 -7.92
CA ALA A 270 17.35 -20.02 -7.61
C ALA A 270 16.38 -19.74 -8.77
N ASN A 271 16.89 -19.70 -10.01
CA ASN A 271 16.05 -19.49 -11.20
C ASN A 271 15.03 -20.62 -11.36
N GLN A 272 15.45 -21.88 -11.23
CA GLN A 272 14.54 -23.02 -11.33
C GLN A 272 13.49 -23.02 -10.22
N ALA A 273 13.88 -22.69 -8.99
CA ALA A 273 12.96 -22.59 -7.86
C ALA A 273 11.87 -21.54 -8.10
N THR A 274 12.26 -20.37 -8.62
CA THR A 274 11.35 -19.30 -9.03
C THR A 274 10.43 -19.75 -10.17
N ASP A 275 10.96 -20.37 -11.22
CA ASP A 275 10.15 -20.76 -12.38
C ASP A 275 9.16 -21.88 -12.10
N MET A 276 9.50 -22.81 -11.20
CA MET A 276 8.63 -23.91 -10.83
C MET A 276 7.51 -23.51 -9.86
N SER A 277 7.72 -22.45 -9.07
CA SER A 277 6.85 -22.14 -7.92
C SER A 277 6.13 -20.82 -8.05
N LEU A 278 6.72 -19.81 -8.70
CA LEU A 278 6.16 -18.47 -8.83
C LEU A 278 5.44 -18.33 -10.17
N GLU A 279 4.23 -17.79 -10.11
CA GLU A 279 3.40 -17.56 -11.29
C GLU A 279 3.55 -16.11 -11.78
N SER A 280 2.87 -15.79 -12.89
CA SER A 280 2.77 -14.40 -13.32
C SER A 280 1.97 -13.60 -12.27
N PHE A 281 2.20 -12.29 -12.19
CA PHE A 281 1.47 -11.44 -11.24
C PHE A 281 -0.06 -11.56 -11.41
N GLN A 282 -0.57 -11.72 -12.63
CA GLN A 282 -2.01 -11.83 -12.89
C GLN A 282 -2.60 -13.11 -12.32
N ASP A 283 -1.89 -14.23 -12.47
CA ASP A 283 -2.32 -15.53 -11.93
C ASP A 283 -2.20 -15.54 -10.40
N GLU A 284 -1.15 -14.89 -9.87
CA GLU A 284 -0.91 -14.75 -8.43
C GLU A 284 -2.06 -14.09 -7.67
N LEU A 285 -2.74 -13.13 -8.30
CA LEU A 285 -3.91 -12.46 -7.70
C LEU A 285 -5.09 -13.40 -7.45
N THR A 286 -5.06 -14.61 -7.99
CA THR A 286 -6.11 -15.62 -7.78
C THR A 286 -5.72 -16.69 -6.77
N ASN A 287 -4.45 -16.74 -6.37
CA ASN A 287 -3.93 -17.72 -5.43
C ASN A 287 -4.17 -17.27 -3.99
N ILE A 288 -5.00 -18.04 -3.28
CA ILE A 288 -5.26 -17.83 -1.84
C ILE A 288 -4.45 -18.85 -1.05
N HIS A 289 -3.58 -18.36 -0.18
CA HIS A 289 -2.68 -19.14 0.67
C HIS A 289 -3.02 -19.05 2.16
N GLY A 290 -3.97 -18.19 2.54
CA GLY A 290 -4.40 -18.07 3.92
C GLY A 290 -5.73 -17.35 4.09
N PHE A 291 -6.27 -17.47 5.30
CA PHE A 291 -7.48 -16.77 5.73
C PHE A 291 -7.18 -16.04 7.03
N GLY A 292 -7.73 -14.84 7.18
CA GLY A 292 -7.58 -14.01 8.36
C GLY A 292 -8.86 -13.25 8.68
N ILE A 293 -8.95 -12.81 9.93
CA ILE A 293 -9.96 -11.85 10.36
C ILE A 293 -9.26 -10.65 10.97
N GLY A 294 -9.82 -9.47 10.75
CA GLY A 294 -9.34 -8.22 11.31
C GLY A 294 -10.52 -7.35 11.72
N VAL A 295 -10.24 -6.33 12.52
CA VAL A 295 -11.23 -5.31 12.88
C VAL A 295 -10.52 -3.97 12.82
N ASP A 296 -11.02 -3.08 11.97
CA ASP A 296 -10.65 -1.68 12.04
C ASP A 296 -11.60 -0.98 13.01
N VAL A 297 -11.05 -0.11 13.84
CA VAL A 297 -11.82 0.82 14.67
C VAL A 297 -11.31 2.20 14.34
N GLY A 298 -12.19 3.18 14.30
CA GLY A 298 -11.81 4.54 13.99
C GLY A 298 -12.61 5.55 14.76
N PHE A 299 -11.98 6.70 14.98
CA PHE A 299 -12.56 7.84 15.67
C PHE A 299 -12.35 9.07 14.80
N THR A 300 -13.40 9.88 14.62
CA THR A 300 -13.27 11.16 13.92
C THR A 300 -13.96 12.26 14.69
N TYR A 301 -13.21 13.32 14.95
CA TYR A 301 -13.72 14.57 15.47
C TYR A 301 -13.85 15.59 14.33
N LEU A 302 -15.06 16.10 14.14
CA LEU A 302 -15.40 17.03 13.08
C LEU A 302 -15.74 18.40 13.69
N LEU A 303 -14.93 19.40 13.36
CA LEU A 303 -15.16 20.82 13.67
C LEU A 303 -15.71 21.52 12.42
N THR A 304 -16.93 22.02 12.46
CA THR A 304 -17.54 22.72 11.31
C THR A 304 -17.40 24.23 11.46
N PHE A 305 -16.75 24.90 10.51
CA PHE A 305 -16.59 26.36 10.52
C PHE A 305 -17.67 27.03 9.66
N GLY A 306 -18.42 27.95 10.29
CA GLY A 306 -19.41 28.78 9.60
C GLY A 306 -20.77 28.11 9.47
N SER A 307 -21.53 28.07 10.57
CA SER A 307 -22.99 27.96 10.47
C SER A 307 -23.58 29.36 10.47
N ASP A 308 -24.21 29.75 9.36
CA ASP A 308 -25.32 30.70 9.46
C ASP A 308 -26.37 30.04 10.38
N LEU A 309 -26.77 30.76 11.44
CA LEU A 309 -27.49 30.23 12.60
C LEU A 309 -28.96 29.81 12.30
N SER A 310 -29.34 29.72 11.03
CA SER A 310 -30.73 29.66 10.55
C SER A 310 -31.23 28.28 10.09
N THR A 311 -30.42 27.20 10.14
CA THR A 311 -30.87 25.87 9.70
C THR A 311 -30.53 24.75 10.69
N LEU A 312 -30.92 24.96 11.95
CA LEU A 312 -31.43 23.85 12.76
C LEU A 312 -32.46 23.10 11.89
N ASN A 313 -32.23 21.81 11.62
CA ASN A 313 -33.22 20.83 11.12
C ASN A 313 -33.18 20.37 9.65
N SER A 314 -32.01 20.02 9.10
CA SER A 314 -32.01 18.91 8.12
C SER A 314 -30.76 18.04 8.24
N ASN A 315 -30.96 16.74 8.51
CA ASN A 315 -29.94 15.68 8.54
C ASN A 315 -29.36 15.38 7.13
N ARG A 316 -29.29 16.38 6.25
CA ARG A 316 -29.03 16.26 4.81
C ARG A 316 -28.03 17.31 4.30
N GLN A 317 -27.46 18.12 5.19
CA GLN A 317 -26.49 19.14 4.78
C GLN A 317 -25.10 18.53 4.56
N ARG A 318 -24.46 19.01 3.48
CA ARG A 318 -23.10 18.67 3.10
C ARG A 318 -22.12 19.13 4.17
N THR A 319 -21.14 18.31 4.51
CA THR A 319 -20.01 18.75 5.35
C THR A 319 -19.14 19.73 4.53
N GLN A 320 -19.34 21.03 4.71
CA GLN A 320 -18.54 22.09 4.07
C GLN A 320 -17.71 22.81 5.14
N ASN A 321 -16.51 23.26 4.77
CA ASN A 321 -15.61 24.06 5.63
C ASN A 321 -15.36 23.44 7.02
N SER A 322 -14.93 22.18 7.07
CA SER A 322 -14.65 21.48 8.33
C SER A 322 -13.17 21.17 8.54
N LEU A 323 -12.67 21.33 9.77
CA LEU A 323 -11.44 20.67 10.22
C LEU A 323 -11.77 19.28 10.74
N ARG A 324 -10.98 18.29 10.33
CA ARG A 324 -11.16 16.89 10.69
C ARG A 324 -9.91 16.39 11.40
N LEU A 325 -10.11 15.72 12.51
CA LEU A 325 -9.07 15.02 13.25
C LEU A 325 -9.52 13.56 13.39
N SER A 326 -8.74 12.65 12.82
CA SER A 326 -9.12 11.24 12.70
C SER A 326 -7.99 10.34 13.18
N PHE A 327 -8.36 9.28 13.90
CA PHE A 327 -7.45 8.32 14.52
C PHE A 327 -7.89 6.90 14.21
#